data_AF-A0AAU5L6K0-F1
#
_entry.id   AF-A0AAU5L6K0-F1
#
_cell.length_a   1.000
_cell.length_b   1.000
_cell.length_c   1.000
_cell.angle_alpha   90.00
_cell.angle_beta   90.00
_cell.angle_gamma   90.00
#
_symmetry.space_group_name_H-M   'P 1'
#
loop_
_entity.id
_entity.type
_entity.pdbx_description
1 polymer ?
#
loop_
_entity_poly.entity_id
_entity_poly.type
_entity_poly.pdbx_seq_one_letter_code
_entity_poly.pdbx_strand_id
1 'polypeptide(L)'
;MSDGAAPGGGGDGYGVSVAGLSGVTDQLNKTATDIAAAKTAYAGSVCYAATAFGEFGMDSAWSSFDSAWSKEITVTQRALDELSQKMSTTTANYRNAEKAITASLVPAGGGR
;
A
#
# COMPACT_ATOMS: atom_id res chain seq x y z
N MET A 1 55.55 -20.80 -1.03
CA MET A 1 55.40 -19.83 -2.12
C MET A 1 54.05 -20.16 -2.75
N SER A 2 52.96 -19.61 -2.21
CA SER A 2 52.34 -18.31 -2.60
C SER A 2 51.75 -18.43 -4.01
N ASP A 3 50.50 -18.07 -4.35
CA ASP A 3 49.34 -17.44 -3.72
C ASP A 3 48.13 -17.93 -4.56
N GLY A 4 46.92 -18.10 -4.02
CA GLY A 4 45.93 -17.02 -3.93
C GLY A 4 45.05 -16.92 -5.18
N ALA A 5 43.84 -17.47 -5.11
CA ALA A 5 42.68 -17.02 -5.91
C ALA A 5 41.38 -17.60 -5.33
N ALA A 6 40.81 -16.93 -4.32
CA ALA A 6 39.36 -16.85 -4.21
C ALA A 6 38.95 -15.57 -4.95
N PRO A 7 37.97 -15.62 -5.85
CA PRO A 7 36.77 -14.84 -5.56
C PRO A 7 35.48 -15.48 -6.07
N GLY A 8 34.44 -15.37 -5.25
CA GLY A 8 33.06 -15.66 -5.60
C GLY A 8 32.13 -15.41 -4.42
N GLY A 9 32.44 -14.37 -3.63
CA GLY A 9 31.63 -13.97 -2.50
C GLY A 9 30.44 -13.12 -2.95
N GLY A 10 29.27 -13.47 -2.45
CA GLY A 10 28.13 -12.55 -2.31
C GLY A 10 27.18 -12.51 -3.50
N GLY A 11 26.22 -13.43 -3.54
CA GLY A 11 25.14 -13.41 -4.54
C GLY A 11 23.78 -13.90 -4.09
N ASP A 12 23.66 -14.57 -2.94
CA ASP A 12 22.38 -15.17 -2.51
C ASP A 12 21.81 -14.45 -1.28
N GLY A 13 21.84 -13.12 -1.30
CA GLY A 13 21.07 -12.33 -0.34
C GLY A 13 19.63 -12.25 -0.83
N TYR A 14 18.65 -12.35 0.07
CA TYR A 14 17.23 -12.07 -0.19
C TYR A 14 17.07 -10.66 -0.84
N GLY A 15 17.20 -10.60 -2.16
CA GLY A 15 17.09 -9.38 -2.94
C GLY A 15 15.62 -9.04 -3.11
N VAL A 16 15.08 -8.29 -2.16
CA VAL A 16 13.72 -7.75 -2.32
C VAL A 16 13.74 -6.78 -3.50
N SER A 17 12.92 -7.05 -4.53
CA SER A 17 12.77 -6.14 -5.67
C SER A 17 12.09 -4.86 -5.22
N VAL A 18 12.90 -3.85 -4.89
CA VAL A 18 12.44 -2.51 -4.47
C VAL A 18 11.56 -1.87 -5.56
N ALA A 19 11.84 -2.15 -6.85
CA ALA A 19 11.00 -1.72 -7.96
C ALA A 19 9.61 -2.37 -7.92
N GLY A 20 9.54 -3.68 -7.61
CA GLY A 20 8.28 -4.39 -7.42
C GLY A 20 7.45 -3.83 -6.25
N LEU A 21 8.10 -3.49 -5.13
CA LEU A 21 7.43 -2.87 -3.98
C LEU A 21 6.88 -1.47 -4.30
N SER A 22 7.61 -0.67 -5.09
CA SER A 22 7.14 0.63 -5.54
C SER A 22 5.87 0.50 -6.40
N GLY A 23 5.87 -0.44 -7.36
CA GLY A 23 4.70 -0.68 -8.21
C GLY A 23 3.47 -1.13 -7.43
N VAL A 24 3.65 -1.99 -6.41
CA VAL A 24 2.54 -2.39 -5.51
C VAL A 24 2.04 -1.19 -4.70
N THR A 25 2.94 -0.34 -4.20
CA THR A 25 2.55 0.88 -3.46
C THR A 25 1.70 1.81 -4.33
N ASP A 26 2.08 2.01 -5.59
CA ASP A 26 1.33 2.85 -6.54
C ASP A 26 -0.05 2.27 -6.83
N GLN A 27 -0.15 0.95 -7.01
CA GLN A 27 -1.44 0.26 -7.22
C GLN A 27 -2.35 0.38 -5.99
N LEU A 28 -1.80 0.27 -4.79
CA LEU A 28 -2.55 0.44 -3.55
C LEU A 28 -3.07 1.88 -3.40
N ASN A 29 -2.23 2.87 -3.69
CA ASN A 29 -2.63 4.29 -3.67
C ASN A 29 -3.76 4.57 -4.67
N LYS A 30 -3.66 4.03 -5.89
CA LYS A 30 -4.70 4.15 -6.89
C LYS A 30 -6.01 3.53 -6.41
N THR A 31 -5.94 2.32 -5.86
CA THR A 31 -7.11 1.61 -5.33
C THR A 31 -7.76 2.38 -4.18
N ALA A 32 -6.97 2.94 -3.26
CA ALA A 32 -7.47 3.78 -2.17
C ALA A 32 -8.19 5.03 -2.71
N THR A 33 -7.63 5.67 -3.75
CA THR A 33 -8.24 6.81 -4.43
C THR A 33 -9.57 6.42 -5.10
N ASP A 34 -9.61 5.29 -5.79
CA ASP A 34 -10.81 4.79 -6.47
C ASP A 34 -11.93 4.47 -5.46
N ILE A 35 -11.60 3.87 -4.33
CA ILE A 35 -12.56 3.61 -3.24
C ILE A 35 -13.07 4.91 -2.60
N ALA A 36 -12.19 5.90 -2.38
CA ALA A 36 -12.59 7.22 -1.90
C ALA A 36 -13.55 7.92 -2.87
N ALA A 37 -13.29 7.82 -4.18
CA ALA A 37 -14.18 8.34 -5.21
C ALA A 37 -15.53 7.62 -5.23
N ALA A 38 -15.54 6.28 -5.11
CA ALA A 38 -16.77 5.49 -5.02
C ALA A 38 -17.62 5.88 -3.80
N LYS A 39 -16.98 6.11 -2.65
CA LYS A 39 -17.64 6.60 -1.44
C LYS A 39 -18.27 7.98 -1.65
N THR A 40 -17.56 8.93 -2.25
CA THR A 40 -18.10 10.26 -2.56
C THR A 40 -19.26 10.20 -3.55
N ALA A 41 -19.11 9.40 -4.62
CA ALA A 41 -20.17 9.21 -5.63
C ALA A 41 -21.44 8.61 -5.00
N TYR A 42 -21.26 7.61 -4.14
CA TYR A 42 -22.37 7.00 -3.39
C TYR A 42 -23.06 8.06 -2.52
N ALA A 43 -22.32 8.79 -1.67
CA ALA A 43 -22.90 9.82 -0.79
C ALA A 43 -23.66 10.92 -1.55
N GLY A 44 -23.20 11.33 -2.74
CA GLY A 44 -23.89 12.30 -3.58
C GLY A 44 -25.17 11.76 -4.27
N SER A 45 -25.35 10.44 -4.30
CA SER A 45 -26.48 9.77 -4.95
C SER A 45 -27.64 9.47 -4.00
N VAL A 46 -27.41 9.48 -2.68
CA VAL A 46 -28.42 9.12 -1.68
C VAL A 46 -29.20 10.35 -1.23
N CYS A 47 -30.19 10.75 -2.03
CA CYS A 47 -31.20 11.75 -1.66
C CYS A 47 -32.61 11.21 -1.98
N TYR A 48 -32.96 10.06 -1.42
CA TYR A 48 -34.32 9.52 -1.57
C TYR A 48 -35.17 9.91 -0.36
N ALA A 49 -36.28 10.61 -0.62
CA ALA A 49 -37.29 10.83 0.41
C ALA A 49 -37.92 9.49 0.82
N ALA A 50 -38.29 9.33 2.09
CA ALA A 50 -38.92 8.09 2.59
C ALA A 50 -40.16 7.69 1.76
N THR A 51 -40.86 8.66 1.21
CA THR A 51 -42.01 8.47 0.31
C THR A 51 -41.68 7.79 -1.02
N ALA A 52 -40.40 7.73 -1.42
CA ALA A 52 -39.95 7.05 -2.63
C ALA A 52 -39.85 5.53 -2.47
N PHE A 53 -39.78 5.01 -1.25
CA PHE A 53 -39.56 3.58 -0.97
C PHE A 53 -40.84 2.73 -0.98
N GLY A 54 -42.02 3.36 -1.07
CA GLY A 54 -43.31 2.64 -1.05
C GLY A 54 -43.62 1.99 0.30
N GLU A 55 -44.52 1.01 0.31
CA GLU A 55 -44.87 0.24 1.51
C GLU A 55 -43.95 -0.97 1.73
N PHE A 56 -44.16 -1.72 2.82
CA PHE A 56 -43.41 -2.96 3.21
C PHE A 56 -42.05 -2.77 3.89
N GLY A 57 -41.78 -1.62 4.51
CA GLY A 57 -40.58 -1.41 5.34
C GLY A 57 -39.27 -1.27 4.55
N MET A 58 -39.37 -0.94 3.27
CA MET A 58 -38.22 -0.71 2.38
C MET A 58 -37.33 0.45 2.85
N ASP A 59 -37.90 1.45 3.51
CA ASP A 59 -37.17 2.56 4.15
C ASP A 59 -36.20 2.06 5.24
N SER A 60 -36.66 1.15 6.09
CA SER A 60 -35.87 0.55 7.16
C SER A 60 -34.78 -0.37 6.62
N ALA A 61 -35.10 -1.18 5.60
CA ALA A 61 -34.14 -2.02 4.90
C ALA A 61 -33.06 -1.18 4.20
N TRP A 62 -33.46 -0.10 3.52
CA TRP A 62 -32.55 0.84 2.87
C TRP A 62 -31.63 1.52 3.89
N SER A 63 -32.19 2.06 4.97
CA SER A 63 -31.41 2.70 6.05
C SER A 63 -30.37 1.76 6.66
N SER A 64 -30.75 0.49 6.87
CA SER A 64 -29.84 -0.54 7.39
C SER A 64 -28.70 -0.85 6.40
N PHE A 65 -29.03 -1.00 5.11
CA PHE A 65 -28.05 -1.19 4.05
C PHE A 65 -27.10 0.01 3.95
N ASP A 66 -27.64 1.22 3.89
CA ASP A 66 -26.88 2.46 3.74
C ASP A 66 -25.88 2.66 4.89
N SER A 67 -26.32 2.40 6.13
CA SER A 67 -25.45 2.45 7.30
C SER A 67 -24.34 1.40 7.26
N ALA A 68 -24.65 0.17 6.89
CA ALA A 68 -23.68 -0.92 6.79
C ALA A 68 -22.66 -0.64 5.68
N TRP A 69 -23.13 -0.30 4.48
CA TRP A 69 -22.30 0.04 3.33
C TRP A 69 -21.35 1.21 3.64
N SER A 70 -21.86 2.30 4.22
CA SER A 70 -21.06 3.47 4.58
C SER A 70 -19.96 3.16 5.60
N LYS A 71 -20.21 2.23 6.54
CA LYS A 71 -19.21 1.74 7.48
C LYS A 71 -18.15 0.90 6.78
N GLU A 72 -18.57 -0.11 6.01
CA GLU A 72 -17.67 -1.04 5.32
C GLU A 72 -16.73 -0.33 4.33
N ILE A 73 -17.26 0.59 3.52
CA ILE A 73 -16.44 1.33 2.55
C ILE A 73 -15.43 2.24 3.26
N THR A 74 -15.78 2.79 4.44
CA THR A 74 -14.87 3.60 5.24
C THR A 74 -13.77 2.77 5.88
N VAL A 75 -14.08 1.58 6.39
CA VAL A 75 -13.09 0.65 6.96
C VAL A 75 -12.15 0.17 5.86
N THR A 76 -12.67 -0.20 4.69
CA THR A 76 -11.89 -0.64 3.54
C THR A 76 -10.93 0.45 3.05
N GLN A 77 -11.42 1.70 2.93
CA GLN A 77 -10.56 2.85 2.58
C GLN A 77 -9.39 3.00 3.56
N ARG A 78 -9.66 2.99 4.87
CA ARG A 78 -8.60 3.11 5.89
C ARG A 78 -7.59 1.97 5.83
N ALA A 79 -8.05 0.74 5.63
CA ALA A 79 -7.18 -0.41 5.50
C ALA A 79 -6.24 -0.30 4.30
N LEU A 80 -6.72 0.20 3.16
CA LEU A 80 -5.90 0.46 1.97
C LEU A 80 -4.87 1.57 2.22
N ASP A 81 -5.28 2.66 2.86
CA ASP A 81 -4.38 3.76 3.24
C ASP A 81 -3.26 3.27 4.16
N GLU A 82 -3.60 2.50 5.20
CA GLU A 82 -2.63 1.91 6.13
C GLU A 82 -1.68 0.94 5.44
N LEU A 83 -2.19 0.09 4.54
CA LEU A 83 -1.36 -0.85 3.80
C LEU A 83 -0.38 -0.11 2.88
N SER A 84 -0.84 0.93 2.19
CA SER A 84 0.02 1.77 1.36
C SER A 84 1.13 2.45 2.18
N GLN A 85 0.80 3.01 3.35
CA GLN A 85 1.78 3.62 4.25
C GLN A 85 2.84 2.61 4.72
N LYS A 86 2.42 1.40 5.09
CA LYS A 86 3.33 0.31 5.49
C LYS A 86 4.25 -0.13 4.35
N MET A 87 3.73 -0.22 3.12
CA MET A 87 4.51 -0.57 1.94
C MET A 87 5.53 0.51 1.57
N SER A 88 5.12 1.77 1.61
CA SER A 88 6.02 2.92 1.41
C SER A 88 7.15 2.95 2.45
N THR A 89 6.81 2.76 3.72
CA THR A 89 7.79 2.68 4.83
C THR A 89 8.77 1.53 4.64
N THR A 90 8.26 0.35 4.29
CA THR A 90 9.09 -0.84 4.00
C THR A 90 10.05 -0.59 2.85
N THR A 91 9.56 0.02 1.76
CA THR A 91 10.37 0.37 0.59
C THR A 91 11.48 1.35 0.95
N ALA A 92 11.18 2.37 1.76
CA ALA A 92 12.18 3.34 2.24
C ALA A 92 13.24 2.66 3.11
N ASN A 93 12.84 1.75 4.00
CA ASN A 93 13.76 0.99 4.84
C ASN A 93 14.72 0.14 4.02
N TYR A 94 14.24 -0.56 2.98
CA TYR A 94 15.11 -1.31 2.07
C TYR A 94 16.13 -0.42 1.36
N ARG A 95 15.69 0.71 0.81
CA ARG A 95 16.60 1.67 0.14
C ARG A 95 17.66 2.24 1.09
N ASN A 96 17.29 2.52 2.34
CA ASN A 96 18.22 3.03 3.34
C ASN A 96 19.24 1.96 3.76
N ALA A 97 18.80 0.72 3.94
CA ALA A 97 19.69 -0.41 4.23
C ALA A 97 20.68 -0.66 3.08
N GLU A 98 20.20 -0.64 1.83
CA GLU A 98 21.06 -0.79 0.65
C GLU A 98 22.11 0.33 0.57
N LYS A 99 21.71 1.60 0.75
CA LYS A 99 22.65 2.73 0.80
C LYS A 99 23.69 2.59 1.90
N ALA A 100 23.30 2.14 3.09
CA ALA A 100 24.23 1.94 4.20
C ALA A 100 25.25 0.84 3.89
N ILE A 101 24.80 -0.26 3.29
CA ILE A 101 25.68 -1.35 2.84
C ILE A 101 26.62 -0.84 1.74
N THR A 102 26.12 -0.16 0.70
CA THR A 102 26.96 0.42 -0.36
C THR A 102 27.99 1.39 0.22
N ALA A 103 27.61 2.28 1.15
CA ALA A 103 28.54 3.20 1.79
C ALA A 103 29.61 2.47 2.63
N SER A 104 29.28 1.34 3.25
CA SER A 104 30.26 0.49 3.95
C SER A 104 31.18 -0.30 3.02
N LEU A 105 30.76 -0.52 1.77
CA LEU A 105 31.52 -1.24 0.73
C LEU A 105 32.39 -0.29 -0.12
N VAL A 106 32.10 1.01 -0.17
CA VAL A 106 32.99 2.02 -0.76
C VAL A 106 34.30 2.06 0.08
N PRO A 107 35.44 1.56 -0.43
CA PRO A 107 36.62 1.20 0.39
C PRO A 107 37.29 2.44 1.04
N ALA A 108 37.88 2.44 2.24
CA ALA A 108 38.87 1.52 2.84
C ALA A 108 40.05 1.10 1.92
N GLY A 109 40.09 1.59 0.69
CA GLY A 109 41.06 1.25 -0.36
C GLY A 109 41.79 2.48 -0.92
N GLY A 110 41.67 3.63 -0.24
CA GLY A 110 42.32 4.89 -0.60
C GLY A 110 43.61 5.18 0.16
N GLY A 111 44.27 4.19 0.76
CA GLY A 111 45.47 4.41 1.57
C GLY A 111 46.49 3.29 1.47
N ARG A 112 47.30 3.31 0.41
CA ARG A 112 48.67 2.80 0.41
C ARG A 112 49.56 3.86 -0.22
#